data_AF-A0A951BMX8-F1
#
_entry.id   AF-A0A951BMX8-F1
#
_cell.length_a   1.000
_cell.length_b   1.000
_cell.length_c   1.000
_cell.angle_alpha   90.00
_cell.angle_beta   90.00
_cell.angle_gamma   90.00
#
_symmetry.space_group_name_H-M   'P 1'
#
loop_
_entity.id
_entity.type
_entity.pdbx_description
1 polymer ?
#
loop_
_entity_poly.entity_id
_entity_poly.type
_entity_poly.pdbx_seq_one_letter_code
_entity_poly.pdbx_strand_id
1 'polypeptide(L)' 'MTNRQTAQRLYLSPRRVEAHLSRILAKLDVTTRSAVAPAMIKTPPRPTPGHPGGTAAGGTA' A
#
# COMPACT_ATOMS: atom_id res chain seq x y z
N MET A 1 6.00 -10.30 -9.21
CA MET A 1 5.63 -11.30 -8.18
C MET A 1 4.27 -11.90 -8.53
N THR A 2 4.13 -13.22 -8.58
CA THR A 2 2.87 -13.88 -8.99
C THR A 2 1.89 -14.07 -7.82
N ASN A 3 0.59 -14.23 -8.10
CA ASN A 3 -0.44 -14.47 -7.06
C ASN A 3 -0.12 -15.73 -6.23
N ARG A 4 0.39 -16.78 -6.86
CA ARG A 4 0.86 -18.01 -6.17
C ARG A 4 2.01 -17.74 -5.20
N GLN A 5 2.99 -16.94 -5.60
CA GLN A 5 4.10 -16.58 -4.72
C GLN A 5 3.62 -15.70 -3.55
N THR A 6 2.69 -14.77 -3.79
CA THR A 6 2.08 -13.95 -2.74
C THR A 6 1.28 -14.82 -1.76
N ALA A 7 0.50 -15.76 -2.27
CA ALA A 7 -0.23 -16.76 -1.49
C ALA A 7 0.67 -17.57 -0.56
N GLN A 8 1.79 -18.11 -1.07
CA GLN A 8 2.74 -18.89 -0.28
C GLN A 8 3.37 -18.09 0.87
N ARG A 9 3.79 -16.85 0.61
CA ARG A 9 4.41 -16.00 1.66
C ARG A 9 3.44 -15.57 2.75
N LEU A 10 2.15 -15.45 2.41
CA LEU A 10 1.10 -15.06 3.34
C LEU A 10 0.29 -16.26 3.87
N TYR A 11 0.72 -17.49 3.58
CA TYR A 11 0.02 -18.73 3.97
C TYR A 11 -1.47 -18.73 3.58
N LEU A 12 -1.79 -18.20 2.40
CA LEU A 12 -3.14 -18.01 1.87
C LEU A 12 -3.36 -18.83 0.60
N SER A 13 -4.62 -19.16 0.31
CA SER A 13 -4.99 -19.76 -0.98
C SER A 13 -4.86 -18.74 -2.12
N PRO A 14 -4.36 -19.13 -3.32
CA PRO A 14 -4.32 -18.24 -4.49
C PRO A 14 -5.66 -17.60 -4.82
N ARG A 15 -6.77 -18.35 -4.67
CA ARG A 15 -8.13 -17.84 -4.88
C ARG A 15 -8.50 -16.70 -3.91
N ARG A 16 -8.01 -16.75 -2.66
CA ARG A 16 -8.24 -15.66 -1.70
C ARG A 16 -7.44 -14.42 -2.07
N VAL A 17 -6.21 -14.59 -2.58
CA VAL A 17 -5.40 -13.48 -3.08
C VAL A 17 -6.10 -12.79 -4.25
N GLU A 18 -6.66 -13.55 -5.20
CA GLU A 18 -7.45 -13.00 -6.30
C GLU A 18 -8.68 -12.23 -5.82
N ALA A 19 -9.47 -12.81 -4.91
CA ALA A 19 -10.62 -12.12 -4.33
C ALA A 19 -10.24 -10.82 -3.59
N HIS A 20 -9.11 -10.82 -2.88
CA HIS A 20 -8.58 -9.61 -2.25
C HIS A 20 -8.15 -8.57 -3.28
N LEU A 21 -7.45 -8.99 -4.34
CA LEU A 21 -7.04 -8.10 -5.44
C LEU A 21 -8.25 -7.47 -6.11
N SER A 22 -9.28 -8.23 -6.51
CA SER A 22 -10.48 -7.68 -7.14
C SER A 22 -11.14 -6.60 -6.28
N ARG A 23 -11.23 -6.81 -4.96
CA ARG A 23 -11.79 -5.81 -4.04
C ARG A 23 -10.92 -4.57 -3.92
N ILE A 24 -9.59 -4.73 -3.83
CA ILE A 24 -8.66 -3.60 -3.73
C ILE A 24 -8.68 -2.78 -5.02
N LEU A 25 -8.63 -3.44 -6.17
CA LEU A 25 -8.69 -2.82 -7.49
C LEU A 25 -9.99 -2.01 -7.66
N ALA A 26 -11.14 -2.59 -7.31
CA ALA A 26 -12.42 -1.88 -7.33
C ALA A 26 -12.46 -0.68 -6.36
N LYS A 27 -11.92 -0.83 -5.15
CA LYS A 27 -11.87 0.27 -4.16
C LYS A 27 -10.96 1.43 -4.56
N LEU A 28 -9.94 1.15 -5.36
CA LEU A 28 -8.97 2.13 -5.82
C LEU A 28 -9.29 2.65 -7.22
N ASP A 29 -10.37 2.16 -7.84
CA ASP A 29 -10.77 2.48 -9.22
C ASP A 29 -9.65 2.24 -10.25
N VAL A 30 -8.90 1.15 -10.07
CA VAL A 30 -7.78 0.78 -10.95
C VAL A 30 -7.99 -0.61 -11.54
N THR A 31 -7.65 -0.78 -12.81
CA THR A 31 -7.83 -2.03 -13.55
C THR A 31 -6.62 -2.96 -13.47
N THR A 32 -5.46 -2.47 -13.08
CA THR A 32 -4.21 -3.25 -13.04
C THR A 32 -3.51 -3.19 -11.69
N ARG A 33 -2.91 -4.31 -11.28
CA ARG A 33 -2.12 -4.41 -10.05
C ARG A 33 -0.96 -3.41 -10.01
N SER A 34 -0.34 -3.13 -11.15
CA SER A 34 0.76 -2.16 -11.24
C SER A 34 0.30 -0.72 -10.97
N ALA A 35 -0.96 -0.38 -11.27
CA ALA A 35 -1.54 0.93 -10.97
C ALA A 35 -1.90 1.11 -9.48
N VAL A 36 -1.93 0.03 -8.69
CA VAL A 36 -2.19 0.10 -7.24
C VAL A 36 -1.08 0.86 -6.50
N ALA A 37 0.19 0.58 -6.81
CA ALA A 37 1.33 1.22 -6.14
C ALA A 37 1.29 2.76 -6.23
N PRO A 38 1.15 3.37 -7.42
CA PRO A 38 1.01 4.83 -7.52
C PRO A 38 -0.28 5.36 -6.89
N ALA A 39 -1.40 4.63 -6.95
CA ALA A 39 -2.65 5.04 -6.28
C ALA A 39 -2.50 5.10 -4.75
N MET A 40 -1.76 4.17 -4.16
CA MET A 40 -1.52 4.15 -2.71
C MET A 40 -0.63 5.31 -2.23
N ILE A 41 0.35 5.71 -3.04
CA ILE A 41 1.23 6.86 -2.74
C ILE A 41 0.44 8.18 -2.80
N LYS A 42 -0.59 8.25 -3.65
CA LYS A 42 -1.43 9.44 -3.81
C LYS A 42 -2.35 9.70 -2.60
N THR A 43 -2.56 8.72 -1.72
CA THR A 43 -3.27 8.97 -0.47
C THR A 43 -2.30 9.71 0.46
N PRO A 44 -2.49 11.03 0.72
CA PRO A 44 -1.60 11.72 1.63
C PRO A 44 -1.62 10.98 2.98
N PRO A 45 -0.45 10.77 3.61
CA PRO A 45 -0.44 10.25 4.98
C PRO A 45 -1.35 11.16 5.79
N ARG A 46 -2.40 10.57 6.38
CA ARG A 46 -3.22 11.31 7.33
C ARG A 46 -2.24 11.88 8.36
N PRO A 47 -2.18 13.20 8.56
CA PRO A 47 -1.33 13.76 9.58
C PRO A 47 -1.80 13.13 10.90
N THR A 48 -0.98 12.23 11.44
CA THR A 48 -1.22 11.65 12.74
C THR A 48 -1.19 12.82 13.72
N PRO A 49 -2.29 13.13 14.41
CA PRO A 49 -2.27 14.18 15.43
C PRO A 49 -1.34 13.71 16.54
N GLY A 50 -0.17 14.36 16.67
CA GLY A 50 0.67 14.28 17.87
C GLY A 50 1.76 13.20 17.90
N HIS A 51 2.69 13.17 16.95
CA HIS A 51 4.04 12.64 17.25
C HIS A 51 5.00 13.82 17.45
N PRO A 52 5.38 14.17 18.70
CA PRO A 52 6.44 15.14 18.97
C PRO A 52 7.80 14.50 18.66
N GLY A 53 8.13 14.42 17.37
CA GLY A 53 9.33 13.72 16.90
C GLY A 53 9.82 14.24 15.57
N GLY A 54 9.78 15.57 15.39
CA GLY A 54 10.25 16.27 14.20
C GLY A 54 11.18 17.40 14.60
N THR A 55 12.26 17.10 15.34
CA THR A 55 13.37 18.05 15.52
C THR A 55 14.17 18.07 14.23
N ALA A 56 13.71 18.86 13.27
CA ALA A 56 14.47 19.23 12.10
C ALA A 56 15.65 20.12 12.53
N ALA A 57 16.85 19.64 12.21
CA ALA A 57 18.00 20.40 11.75
C ALA A 57 17.88 21.94 11.81
N GLY A 58 18.48 22.54 12.84
CA GLY A 58 19.27 23.75 12.65
C GLY A 58 20.73 23.30 12.47
N GLY A 59 21.57 23.87 11.62
CA GLY A 59 21.49 25.10 10.86
C GLY A 59 22.94 25.33 10.42
N THR A 60 23.14 25.51 9.13
CA THR A 60 24.39 25.93 8.52
C THR A 60 24.86 27.27 9.10
N ALA A 61 26.11 27.34 9.57
CA ALA A 61 26.97 28.53 9.60
C ALA A 61 28.43 28.10 9.70
#